data_AF-A0A419DDB7-F1
#
_entry.id   AF-A0A419DDB7-F1
#
_cell.length_a   1.000
_cell.length_b   1.000
_cell.length_c   1.000
_cell.angle_alpha   90.00
_cell.angle_beta   90.00
_cell.angle_gamma   90.00
#
_symmetry.space_group_name_H-M   'P 1'
#
loop_
_entity.id
_entity.type
_entity.pdbx_description
1 polymer ?
#
loop_
_entity_poly.entity_id
_entity_poly.type
_entity_poly.pdbx_seq_one_letter_code
_entity_poly.pdbx_strand_id
1 'polypeptide(L)'
;MDFSALLRVALKRAGKNETLAVALDLSPSVLSRRMNGENGWTEPEINKLLDYVGCEIADPSEGSAKIRALKATLKIVLSEE
;
A
#
# COMPACT_ATOMS: atom_id res chain seq x y z
N MET A 1 9.29 3.87 -3.09
CA MET A 1 8.69 2.71 -3.78
C MET A 1 8.35 3.15 -5.19
N ASP A 2 8.68 2.37 -6.22
CA ASP A 2 8.29 2.66 -7.61
C ASP A 2 6.81 2.25 -7.83
N PHE A 3 6.08 2.99 -8.68
CA PHE A 3 4.66 2.72 -8.97
C PHE A 3 4.41 1.31 -9.53
N SER A 4 5.32 0.78 -10.35
CA SER A 4 5.30 -0.60 -10.85
C SER A 4 5.46 -1.62 -9.71
N ALA A 5 6.27 -1.31 -8.70
CA ALA A 5 6.40 -2.14 -7.51
C ALA A 5 5.11 -2.11 -6.67
N LEU A 6 4.48 -0.93 -6.54
CA LEU A 6 3.17 -0.77 -5.88
C LEU A 6 2.10 -1.64 -6.58
N LEU A 7 2.00 -1.58 -7.91
CA LEU A 7 1.07 -2.39 -8.69
C LEU A 7 1.32 -3.90 -8.52
N ARG A 8 2.58 -4.34 -8.51
CA ARG A 8 2.91 -5.74 -8.27
C ARG A 8 2.48 -6.21 -6.88
N VAL A 9 2.64 -5.38 -5.85
CA VAL A 9 2.19 -5.72 -4.49
C VAL A 9 0.67 -5.79 -4.44
N ALA A 10 -0.02 -4.81 -5.05
CA ALA A 10 -1.48 -4.79 -5.13
C ALA A 10 -2.01 -6.05 -5.83
N LEU A 11 -1.43 -6.44 -6.97
CA LEU A 11 -1.78 -7.66 -7.69
C LEU A 11 -1.51 -8.92 -6.88
N LYS A 12 -0.36 -9.00 -6.22
CA LYS A 12 -0.01 -10.14 -5.37
C LYS A 12 -0.99 -10.31 -4.21
N ARG A 13 -1.45 -9.20 -3.64
CA ARG A 13 -2.44 -9.18 -2.55
C ARG A 13 -3.84 -9.56 -3.05
N ALA A 14 -4.22 -9.06 -4.22
CA ALA A 14 -5.51 -9.37 -4.84
C ALA A 14 -5.61 -10.81 -5.34
N GLY A 15 -4.50 -11.41 -5.77
CA GLY A 15 -4.43 -12.75 -6.36
C GLY A 15 -5.05 -12.87 -7.75
N LYS A 16 -6.06 -12.03 -8.07
CA LYS A 16 -6.71 -11.93 -9.38
C LYS A 16 -6.92 -10.46 -9.77
N ASN A 17 -6.84 -10.19 -11.07
CA ASN A 17 -7.05 -8.84 -11.62
C ASN A 17 -8.48 -8.33 -11.35
N GLU A 18 -9.48 -9.21 -11.37
CA GLU A 18 -10.88 -8.85 -11.09
C GLU A 18 -11.06 -8.35 -9.65
N THR A 19 -10.39 -9.00 -8.69
CA THR A 19 -10.42 -8.60 -7.27
C THR A 19 -9.78 -7.22 -7.08
N LEU A 20 -8.67 -6.96 -7.78
CA LEU A 20 -8.05 -5.63 -7.76
C LEU A 20 -8.95 -4.58 -8.42
N ALA A 21 -9.62 -4.92 -9.53
CA ALA A 21 -10.53 -4.00 -10.22
C ALA A 21 -11.68 -3.58 -9.30
N VAL A 22 -12.31 -4.54 -8.61
CA VAL A 22 -13.37 -4.27 -7.63
C VAL A 22 -12.85 -3.40 -6.48
N ALA A 23 -11.66 -3.70 -5.94
CA ALA A 23 -11.08 -2.92 -4.85
C ALA A 23 -10.78 -1.46 -5.23
N LEU A 24 -10.50 -1.20 -6.50
CA LEU A 24 -10.23 0.14 -7.02
C LEU A 24 -11.49 0.85 -7.53
N ASP A 25 -12.65 0.18 -7.50
CA ASP A 25 -13.91 0.63 -8.11
C ASP A 25 -13.77 0.86 -9.63
N LEU A 26 -13.07 -0.06 -10.31
CA LEU A 26 -12.81 -0.02 -11.74
C LEU A 26 -13.45 -1.21 -12.44
N SER A 27 -13.95 -0.99 -13.65
CA SER A 27 -14.30 -2.11 -14.53
C SER A 27 -13.04 -2.87 -14.97
N PRO A 28 -13.11 -4.20 -15.19
CA PRO A 28 -11.95 -5.00 -15.63
C PRO A 28 -11.26 -4.45 -16.88
N SER A 29 -12.04 -3.95 -17.84
CA SER A 29 -11.53 -3.34 -19.07
C SER A 29 -10.76 -2.04 -18.81
N VAL A 30 -11.16 -1.25 -17.81
CA VAL A 30 -10.46 -0.01 -17.42
C VAL A 30 -9.14 -0.37 -16.76
N LEU A 31 -9.15 -1.28 -15.79
CA LEU A 31 -7.92 -1.75 -15.14
C LEU A 31 -6.92 -2.31 -16.16
N SER A 32 -7.39 -3.12 -17.11
CA SER A 32 -6.53 -3.67 -18.17
C SER A 32 -5.83 -2.58 -18.98
N ARG A 33 -6.56 -1.55 -19.43
CA ARG A 33 -5.99 -0.39 -20.14
C ARG A 33 -4.99 0.39 -19.29
N ARG A 34 -5.25 0.57 -18.00
CA ARG A 34 -4.33 1.24 -17.06
C ARG A 34 -3.04 0.44 -16.88
N MET A 35 -3.14 -0.88 -16.77
CA MET A 35 -2.01 -1.80 -16.63
C MET A 35 -1.14 -1.86 -17.89
N ASN A 36 -1.76 -1.69 -19.07
CA ASN A 36 -1.05 -1.63 -20.36
C ASN A 36 -0.43 -0.25 -20.65
N GLY A 37 -0.67 0.75 -19.80
CA GLY A 37 -0.20 2.12 -20.01
C GLY A 37 -0.93 2.87 -21.13
N GLU A 38 -2.04 2.34 -21.64
CA GLU A 38 -2.85 2.99 -22.69
C GLU A 38 -3.52 4.26 -22.17
N ASN A 39 -3.85 4.30 -20.87
CA ASN A 39 -4.27 5.51 -20.18
C ASN A 39 -3.57 5.62 -18.81
N GLY A 40 -3.11 6.82 -18.46
CA GLY A 40 -2.49 7.10 -17.16
C GLY A 40 -3.45 6.90 -15.99
N TRP A 41 -2.89 6.73 -14.79
CA TRP A 41 -3.67 6.61 -13.56
C TRP A 41 -4.07 7.98 -13.03
N THR A 42 -5.29 8.08 -12.52
CA THR A 42 -5.79 9.30 -11.86
C THR A 42 -5.43 9.28 -10.38
N GLU A 43 -5.30 10.46 -9.78
CA GLU A 43 -5.00 10.60 -8.35
C GLU A 43 -5.95 9.81 -7.43
N PRO A 44 -7.29 9.80 -7.65
CA PRO A 44 -8.19 8.98 -6.84
C PRO A 44 -7.93 7.47 -6.96
N GLU A 45 -7.59 6.99 -8.16
CA GLU A 45 -7.25 5.57 -8.38
C GLU A 45 -5.95 5.21 -7.67
N ILE A 46 -4.95 6.09 -7.70
CA ILE A 46 -3.66 5.89 -7.02
C ILE A 46 -3.85 5.86 -5.50
N ASN A 47 -4.66 6.77 -4.95
CA ASN A 47 -4.97 6.80 -3.51
C ASN A 47 -5.65 5.50 -3.05
N LYS A 48 -6.62 4.99 -3.81
CA LYS A 48 -7.24 3.68 -3.52
C LYS A 48 -6.23 2.54 -3.60
N LEU A 49 -5.27 2.61 -4.52
CA LEU A 49 -4.24 1.58 -4.68
C LEU A 49 -3.27 1.57 -3.49
N LEU A 50 -2.91 2.74 -2.98
CA LEU A 50 -2.10 2.90 -1.76
C LEU A 50 -2.83 2.35 -0.54
N ASP A 51 -4.11 2.71 -0.37
CA ASP A 51 -4.98 2.21 0.71
C ASP A 51 -5.12 0.68 0.65
N TYR A 52 -5.39 0.13 -0.55
CA TYR A 52 -5.52 -1.31 -0.77
C TYR A 52 -4.25 -2.10 -0.44
N VAL A 53 -3.09 -1.55 -0.79
CA VAL A 53 -1.78 -2.15 -0.46
C VAL A 53 -1.50 -2.05 1.05
N GLY A 54 -2.23 -1.20 1.79
CA GLY A 54 -1.95 -0.90 3.19
C GLY A 54 -0.66 -0.10 3.35
N CYS A 55 -0.26 0.63 2.29
CA CYS A 55 0.76 1.64 2.44
C CYS A 55 0.12 2.81 3.19
N GLU A 56 0.16 2.76 4.52
CA GLU A 56 0.21 4.01 5.29
C GLU A 56 1.38 4.79 4.67
N ILE A 57 1.09 5.95 4.08
CA ILE A 57 2.13 6.96 3.84
C ILE A 57 2.54 7.37 5.26
N ALA A 58 3.42 6.57 5.87
CA ALA A 58 3.98 6.90 7.15
C ALA A 58 4.84 8.13 6.90
N ASP A 59 4.39 9.27 7.42
CA ASP A 59 5.28 10.41 7.58
C ASP A 59 6.53 9.87 8.32
N PRO A 60 7.74 10.04 7.76
CA PRO A 60 8.96 9.50 8.37
C PRO A 60 9.13 9.92 9.84
N SER A 61 8.52 11.05 10.21
CA SER A 61 8.47 11.59 11.57
C SER A 61 7.63 10.71 12.52
N GLU A 62 6.49 10.18 12.06
CA GLU A 62 5.58 9.35 12.87
C GLU A 62 6.06 7.91 13.02
N GLY A 63 6.60 7.32 11.94
CA GLY A 63 7.15 5.95 11.98
C GLY A 63 8.32 5.82 12.95
N SER A 64 9.19 6.84 12.98
CA SER A 64 10.35 6.87 13.89
C SER A 64 9.94 6.99 15.37
N ALA A 65 8.87 7.73 15.66
CA ALA A 65 8.36 7.90 17.02
C ALA A 65 7.76 6.60 17.57
N LYS A 66 6.91 5.92 16.79
CA LYS A 66 6.30 4.64 17.17
C LYS A 66 7.35 3.55 17.39
N ILE A 67 8.37 3.46 16.53
CA ILE A 67 9.48 2.51 16.69
C ILE A 67 10.33 2.83 17.93
N ARG A 68 10.60 4.12 18.21
CA ARG A 68 11.35 4.53 19.39
C ARG A 68 10.58 4.22 20.68
N ALA A 69 9.27 4.48 20.71
CA ALA A 69 8.40 4.15 21.84
C ALA A 69 8.38 2.63 22.08
N LEU A 70 8.19 1.83 21.02
CA LEU A 70 8.18 0.37 21.13
C LEU A 70 9.52 -0.18 21.66
N LYS A 71 10.67 0.34 21.18
CA LYS A 71 12.00 -0.03 21.67
C LYS A 71 12.20 0.33 23.14
N ALA A 72 11.70 1.49 23.57
CA ALA A 72 11.78 1.91 24.97
C ALA A 72 10.97 0.98 25.89
N THR A 73 9.73 0.66 25.49
CA THR A 73 8.86 -0.27 26.24
C THR A 73 9.47 -1.66 26.33
N LEU A 74 9.99 -2.20 25.22
CA LEU A 74 10.67 -3.50 25.22
C LEU A 74 11.91 -3.53 26.12
N LYS A 75 12.69 -2.44 26.16
CA LYS A 75 13.86 -2.35 27.03
C LYS A 75 13.48 -2.37 28.51
N ILE A 76 12.39 -1.72 28.90
CA ILE A 76 11.90 -1.71 30.28
C ILE A 76 11.51 -3.13 30.68
N VAL A 77 10.64 -3.78 29.88
CA VAL A 77 10.15 -5.13 30.16
C VAL A 77 11.29 -6.16 30.28
N LEU A 78 12.33 -6.03 29.45
CA LEU A 78 13.48 -6.94 29.45
C LEU A 78 14.57 -6.60 30.48
N SER A 79 14.47 -5.47 31.18
CA SER A 79 15.42 -5.08 32.24
C SER A 79 14.87 -5.29 33.65
N GLU A 80 13.61 -5.71 33.78
CA GLU A 80 12.97 -6.01 35.07
C GLU A 80 13.00 -7.52 35.43
N GLU A 81 13.81 -8.32 34.73
CA GLU A 81 14.22 -9.70 35.12
C GLU A 81 15.62 -9.74 35.74
#